data_AF-A0A7H1CNF2-F1
#
_entry.id   AF-A0A7H1CNF2-F1
#
_cell.length_a   1.000
_cell.length_b   1.000
_cell.length_c   1.000
_cell.angle_alpha   90.00
_cell.angle_beta   90.00
_cell.angle_gamma   90.00
#
_symmetry.space_group_name_H-M   'P 1'
#
loop_
_entity.id
_entity.type
_entity.pdbx_description
1 polymer ?
#
loop_
_entity_poly.entity_id
_entity_poly.type
_entity_poly.pdbx_seq_one_letter_code
_entity_poly.pdbx_strand_id
1 'polypeptide(L)' 'MPQLIPFYFMHLLSFGMLALVMLTYLMSVYMLPNMLRLMLARMMMTKL' A
#
# COMPACT_ATOMS: atom_id res chain seq x y z
N MET A 1 -21.44 11.19 -14.45
CA MET A 1 -22.46 11.82 -13.59
C MET A 1 -22.05 13.25 -13.27
N PRO A 2 -22.99 14.18 -13.04
CA PRO A 2 -22.72 15.61 -12.86
C PRO A 2 -21.83 15.97 -11.67
N GLN A 3 -21.38 15.02 -10.85
CA GLN A 3 -20.38 15.24 -9.80
C GLN A 3 -18.92 15.01 -10.25
N LEU A 4 -18.70 14.36 -11.40
CA LEU A 4 -17.36 14.15 -11.99
C LEU A 4 -16.99 15.28 -12.98
N ILE A 5 -17.44 16.50 -12.69
CA ILE A 5 -17.16 17.68 -13.52
C ILE A 5 -15.66 18.06 -13.38
N PRO A 6 -14.98 18.44 -14.49
CA PRO A 6 -13.52 18.41 -14.60
C PRO A 6 -12.75 19.43 -13.75
N PHE A 7 -13.40 20.39 -13.09
CA PHE A 7 -12.71 21.47 -12.38
C PHE A 7 -11.76 20.96 -11.27
N TYR A 8 -12.04 19.79 -10.68
CA TYR A 8 -11.19 19.17 -9.65
C TYR A 8 -10.35 18.00 -10.16
N PHE A 9 -10.29 17.76 -11.48
CA PHE A 9 -9.59 16.59 -12.04
C PHE A 9 -8.13 16.54 -11.62
N MET A 10 -7.40 17.66 -11.72
CA MET A 10 -5.99 17.72 -11.33
C MET A 10 -5.76 17.54 -9.84
N HIS A 11 -6.69 18.01 -9.00
CA HIS A 11 -6.63 17.77 -7.55
C HIS A 11 -6.85 16.30 -7.23
N LEU A 12 -7.91 15.68 -7.78
CA LEU A 12 -8.19 14.26 -7.57
C LEU A 12 -7.03 13.38 -8.04
N LEU A 13 -6.47 13.68 -9.22
CA LEU A 13 -5.37 12.93 -9.80
C LEU A 13 -4.08 13.07 -8.99
N SER A 14 -3.70 14.30 -8.60
CA SER A 14 -2.48 14.53 -7.82
C SER A 14 -2.53 13.87 -6.45
N PHE A 15 -3.62 14.06 -5.68
CA PHE A 15 -3.77 13.43 -4.38
C PHE A 15 -3.95 11.91 -4.48
N GLY A 16 -4.64 11.42 -5.51
CA GLY A 16 -4.74 9.99 -5.78
C GLY A 16 -3.38 9.35 -6.04
N MET A 17 -2.56 9.98 -6.87
CA MET A 17 -1.19 9.51 -7.14
C MET A 17 -0.31 9.57 -5.89
N LEU A 18 -0.37 10.65 -5.11
CA LEU A 18 0.35 10.76 -3.84
C LEU A 18 -0.08 9.65 -2.85
N ALA A 19 -1.38 9.39 -2.74
CA ALA A 19 -1.89 8.33 -1.89
C ALA A 19 -1.40 6.94 -2.32
N LEU A 20 -1.35 6.67 -3.63
CA LEU A 20 -0.80 5.42 -4.16
C LEU A 20 0.70 5.27 -3.84
N VAL A 21 1.50 6.33 -3.99
CA VAL A 21 2.93 6.30 -3.63
C VAL A 21 3.11 6.06 -2.13
N MET A 22 2.35 6.75 -1.28
CA MET A 22 2.41 6.54 0.17
C MET A 22 1.99 5.13 0.56
N LEU A 23 0.91 4.61 -0.03
CA LEU A 23 0.40 3.27 0.25
C LEU A 23 1.40 2.20 -0.19
N THR A 24 1.97 2.32 -1.40
CA THR A 24 2.99 1.39 -1.89
C THR A 24 4.24 1.38 -1.00
N TYR A 25 4.72 2.56 -0.55
CA TYR A 25 5.82 2.65 0.41
C TYR A 25 5.48 1.97 1.75
N LEU A 26 4.31 2.28 2.32
CA LEU A 26 3.89 1.70 3.60
C LEU A 26 3.76 0.17 3.53
N MET A 27 3.17 -0.33 2.45
CA MET A 27 3.04 -1.76 2.20
C MET A 27 4.41 -2.42 2.08
N SER A 28 5.28 -1.87 1.22
CA SER A 28 6.60 -2.44 0.92
C SER A 28 7.54 -2.46 2.13
N VAL A 29 7.59 -1.38 2.91
CA VAL A 29 8.58 -1.23 3.98
C VAL A 29 8.10 -1.81 5.30
N TYR A 30 6.81 -1.71 5.62
CA TYR A 30 6.32 -2.07 6.95
C TYR A 30 5.44 -3.31 6.96
N MET A 31 4.41 -3.36 6.12
CA MET A 31 3.39 -4.41 6.23
C MET A 31 3.90 -5.76 5.69
N LEU A 32 4.39 -5.80 4.44
CA LEU A 32 4.83 -7.05 3.82
C LEU A 32 6.03 -7.69 4.56
N PRO A 33 7.08 -6.95 4.96
CA PRO A 33 8.21 -7.55 5.65
C PRO A 33 7.83 -8.16 7.00
N ASN A 34 6.90 -7.55 7.73
CA ASN A 34 6.42 -8.11 9.01
C ASN A 34 5.65 -9.42 8.82
N MET A 35 4.80 -9.50 7.80
CA MET A 35 4.13 -10.76 7.44
C MET A 35 5.15 -11.85 7.10
N LEU A 36 6.15 -11.50 6.29
CA LEU A 36 7.21 -12.41 5.85
C LEU A 36 8.02 -12.93 7.05
N ARG A 37 8.39 -12.06 8.00
CA ARG A 37 9.07 -12.44 9.25
C ARG A 37 8.28 -13.45 10.07
N LEU A 38 6.97 -13.25 10.22
CA LEU A 38 6.10 -14.17 10.96
C LEU A 38 6.00 -15.53 10.25
N MET A 39 5.87 -15.54 8.91
CA MET A 39 5.83 -16.77 8.12
C MET A 39 7.15 -17.56 8.21
N LEU A 40 8.29 -16.87 8.13
CA LEU A 40 9.61 -17.48 8.30
C LEU A 40 9.81 -18.03 9.71
N ALA A 41 9.41 -17.29 10.74
CA ALA A 41 9.52 -17.76 12.12
C ALA A 41 8.73 -19.06 12.34
N ARG A 42 7.51 -19.15 11.80
CA ARG A 42 6.71 -20.38 11.84
C ARG A 42 7.37 -21.52 11.07
N MET A 43 7.88 -21.25 9.87
CA MET A 43 8.57 -22.25 9.07
C MET A 43 9.80 -22.80 9.80
N MET A 44 10.61 -21.92 10.39
CA MET A 44 11.78 -22.31 11.19
C MET A 44 11.39 -23.20 12.37
N MET A 45 10.35 -22.85 13.13
CA MET A 45 9.89 -23.70 14.25
C MET A 45 9.38 -25.07 13.81
N THR A 46 8.79 -25.19 12.62
CA THR A 46 8.26 -26.48 12.11
C THR A 46 9.29 -27.36 11.42
N LYS A 47 10.42 -26.79 10.97
CA LYS A 47 11.47 -27.52 10.24
C LYS A 47 12.73 -27.78 11.06
N LEU A 48 12.88 -27.14 12.22
CA LEU A 48 13.79 -27.59 13.28
C LEU A 48 13.27 -28.90 13.89
#